data_AF-A0A2J7PX20-F1
#
_entry.id   AF-A0A2J7PX20-F1
#
_cell.length_a   1.000
_cell.length_b   1.000
_cell.length_c   1.000
_cell.angle_alpha   90.00
_cell.angle_beta   90.00
_cell.angle_gamma   90.00
#
_symmetry.space_group_name_H-M   'P 1'
#
loop_
_entity.id
_entity.type
_entity.pdbx_description
1 polymer ?
#
loop_
_entity_poly.entity_id
_entity_poly.type
_entity_poly.pdbx_seq_one_letter_code
_entity_poly.pdbx_strand_id
1 'polypeptide(L)'
;MPLAWIHNLPRDEAKKFASELGVSVQGTLDELRNRLKEKWRALEVCLPPQITDNFAASTDVAGPSAIKSQAGEVHAQSSYAQSKLRGNVFSELMRSIPILTDTEPERVFRFLVRTKQVYDLKLVTDGEFLALLVARTAGRLMNIISGHLQLSSDWALVCSDILSEFLPPRISEGLLSKYILDRFQGHREDGPICYVCSECRGYP
;
A
#
# COMPACT_ATOMS: atom_id res chain seq x y z
N MET A 1 -16.97 9.72 1.45
CA MET A 1 -17.68 8.41 1.58
C MET A 1 -18.88 8.65 2.48
N PRO A 2 -20.13 8.27 2.13
CA PRO A 2 -21.29 8.72 2.91
C PRO A 2 -21.30 8.08 4.31
N LEU A 3 -21.47 8.92 5.34
CA LEU A 3 -21.56 8.61 6.79
C LEU A 3 -22.61 7.54 7.19
N ALA A 4 -23.33 6.97 6.22
CA ALA A 4 -24.38 5.98 6.40
C ALA A 4 -23.88 4.67 7.00
N TRP A 5 -22.63 4.27 6.73
CA TRP A 5 -22.06 3.05 7.31
C TRP A 5 -21.91 3.14 8.84
N ILE A 6 -21.60 4.33 9.37
CA ILE A 6 -21.46 4.57 10.83
C ILE A 6 -22.80 4.37 11.56
N HIS A 7 -23.94 4.60 10.90
CA HIS A 7 -25.26 4.34 11.47
C HIS A 7 -25.54 2.84 11.64
N ASN A 8 -24.93 1.98 10.84
CA ASN A 8 -25.13 0.54 10.86
C ASN A 8 -24.05 -0.21 11.66
N LEU A 9 -23.08 0.50 12.25
CA LEU A 9 -22.00 -0.17 12.98
C LEU A 9 -22.53 -0.87 14.24
N PRO A 10 -22.29 -2.18 14.43
CA PRO A 10 -22.55 -2.86 15.67
C PRO A 10 -21.66 -2.31 16.80
N ARG A 11 -22.10 -2.48 18.04
CA ARG A 11 -21.46 -1.86 19.22
C ARG A 11 -19.97 -2.21 19.30
N ASP A 12 -19.60 -3.46 19.08
CA ASP A 12 -18.23 -3.93 19.26
C ASP A 12 -17.27 -3.36 18.21
N GLU A 13 -17.71 -3.25 16.96
CA GLU A 13 -16.97 -2.56 15.91
C GLU A 13 -16.84 -1.06 16.23
N ALA A 14 -17.91 -0.42 16.69
CA ALA A 14 -17.88 1.01 17.02
C ALA A 14 -16.88 1.31 18.16
N LYS A 15 -16.78 0.40 19.15
CA LYS A 15 -15.78 0.52 20.22
C LYS A 15 -14.36 0.33 19.70
N LYS A 16 -14.14 -0.64 18.82
CA LYS A 16 -12.82 -0.89 18.21
C LYS A 16 -12.35 0.33 17.40
N PHE A 17 -13.23 0.85 16.54
CA PHE A 17 -12.97 2.07 15.78
C PHE A 17 -12.75 3.29 16.68
N ALA A 18 -13.51 3.42 17.78
CA ALA A 18 -13.31 4.50 18.73
C ALA A 18 -11.92 4.41 19.40
N SER A 19 -11.46 3.22 19.80
CA SER A 19 -10.12 3.01 20.34
C SER A 19 -9.02 3.34 19.33
N GLU A 20 -9.19 2.93 18.07
CA GLU A 20 -8.25 3.22 16.98
C GLU A 20 -8.17 4.73 16.65
N LEU A 21 -9.30 5.45 16.77
CA LEU A 21 -9.38 6.89 16.52
C LEU A 21 -9.14 7.75 17.78
N GLY A 22 -8.78 7.12 18.92
CA GLY A 22 -8.54 7.82 20.18
C GLY A 22 -9.78 8.52 20.77
N VAL A 23 -10.97 8.00 20.48
CA VAL A 23 -12.27 8.55 20.91
C VAL A 23 -12.78 7.78 22.12
N SER A 24 -13.37 8.50 23.09
CA SER A 24 -13.93 7.87 24.28
C SER A 24 -15.03 6.85 23.93
N VAL A 25 -14.91 5.67 24.54
CA VAL A 25 -15.80 4.51 24.34
C VAL A 25 -17.02 4.55 25.28
N GLN A 26 -17.09 5.57 26.15
CA GLN A 26 -18.06 5.62 27.25
C GLN A 26 -19.38 6.29 26.85
N GLY A 27 -20.52 5.71 27.22
CA GLY A 27 -21.85 6.27 26.94
C GLY A 27 -22.76 5.34 26.13
N THR A 28 -23.85 5.90 25.61
CA THR A 28 -24.80 5.16 24.77
C THR A 28 -24.22 4.91 23.37
N LEU A 29 -24.80 3.95 22.64
CA LEU A 29 -24.34 3.61 21.29
C LEU A 29 -24.53 4.78 20.31
N ASP A 30 -25.58 5.58 20.48
CA ASP A 30 -25.82 6.76 19.65
C ASP A 30 -24.87 7.90 19.96
N GLU A 31 -24.50 8.11 21.23
CA GLU A 31 -23.43 9.04 21.60
C GLU A 31 -22.08 8.63 21.01
N LEU A 32 -21.76 7.33 21.05
CA LEU A 32 -20.55 6.78 20.45
C LEU A 32 -20.53 7.02 18.92
N ARG A 33 -21.65 6.75 18.24
CA ARG A 33 -21.80 7.00 16.80
C ARG A 33 -21.71 8.47 16.45
N ASN A 34 -22.27 9.36 17.27
CA ASN A 34 -22.17 10.80 17.06
C ASN A 34 -20.73 11.30 17.22
N ARG A 35 -20.00 10.84 18.23
CA ARG A 35 -18.57 11.17 18.40
C ARG A 35 -17.70 10.61 17.28
N LEU A 36 -17.99 9.39 16.81
CA LEU A 36 -17.33 8.80 15.64
C LEU A 36 -17.61 9.62 14.38
N LYS A 37 -18.85 10.07 14.14
CA LYS A 37 -19.18 10.95 13.01
C LYS A 37 -18.47 12.28 13.10
N GLU A 38 -18.40 12.89 14.27
CA GLU A 38 -17.75 14.19 14.46
C GLU A 38 -16.23 14.08 14.23
N LYS A 39 -15.60 13.03 14.75
CA LYS A 39 -14.18 12.72 14.49
C LYS A 39 -13.93 12.35 13.05
N TRP A 40 -14.83 11.59 12.43
CA TRP A 40 -14.77 11.28 11.01
C TRP A 40 -14.95 12.53 10.14
N ARG A 41 -15.86 13.44 10.48
CA ARG A 41 -16.01 14.74 9.81
C ARG A 41 -14.74 15.58 9.94
N ALA A 42 -14.12 15.60 11.12
CA ALA A 42 -12.85 16.29 11.34
C ALA A 42 -11.71 15.67 10.51
N LEU A 43 -11.70 14.35 10.36
CA LEU A 43 -10.75 13.64 9.49
C LEU A 43 -11.09 13.79 8.00
N GLU A 44 -12.36 13.90 7.64
CA GLU A 44 -12.84 14.11 6.27
C GLU A 44 -12.42 15.48 5.73
N VAL A 45 -12.25 16.47 6.59
CA VAL A 45 -11.60 17.76 6.24
C VAL A 45 -10.11 17.60 5.93
N CYS A 46 -9.46 16.55 6.44
CA CYS A 46 -8.05 16.22 6.20
C CYS A 46 -7.85 15.13 5.14
N LEU A 47 -8.93 14.54 4.61
CA LEU A 47 -8.90 13.55 3.54
C LEU A 47 -9.07 14.28 2.20
N PRO A 48 -8.30 13.91 1.16
CA PRO A 48 -8.51 14.48 -0.17
C PRO A 48 -9.94 14.18 -0.63
N PRO A 49 -10.60 15.12 -1.35
CA PRO A 49 -11.95 14.90 -1.86
C PRO A 49 -11.94 13.64 -2.72
N GLN A 50 -12.83 12.70 -2.40
CA GLN A 50 -13.04 11.55 -3.27
C GLN A 50 -13.61 12.06 -4.58
N ILE A 51 -12.79 12.03 -5.62
CA ILE A 51 -13.21 12.23 -7.00
C ILE A 51 -14.24 11.16 -7.28
N THR A 52 -15.51 11.57 -7.21
CA THR A 52 -16.59 10.83 -7.83
C THR A 52 -16.50 11.25 -9.28
N ASP A 53 -15.98 10.36 -10.13
CA ASP A 53 -15.97 10.57 -11.58
C ASP A 53 -17.42 10.71 -12.06
N ASN A 54 -17.87 11.95 -12.15
CA ASN A 54 -18.98 12.35 -12.98
C ASN A 54 -18.40 13.21 -14.10
N PHE A 55 -17.95 12.53 -15.16
CA PHE A 55 -17.84 13.17 -16.46
C PHE A 55 -19.24 13.55 -16.93
N ALA A 56 -19.56 14.83 -16.90
CA ALA A 56 -20.59 15.43 -17.73
C ALA A 56 -20.18 16.86 -18.09
N ALA A 57 -20.10 17.09 -19.40
CA ALA A 57 -19.68 18.31 -20.06
C ALA A 57 -20.54 19.54 -19.70
N SER A 58 -19.95 20.74 -19.82
CA SER A 58 -20.34 21.75 -20.83
C SER A 58 -19.84 23.16 -20.47
N THR A 59 -19.04 23.70 -21.39
CA THR A 59 -19.04 25.04 -22.00
C THR A 59 -19.44 26.32 -21.22
N ASP A 60 -18.56 27.32 -21.37
CA ASP A 60 -18.77 28.76 -21.60
C ASP A 60 -18.59 29.83 -20.49
N VAL A 61 -17.53 30.63 -20.72
CA VAL A 61 -17.45 32.10 -20.84
C VAL A 61 -17.90 33.04 -19.69
N ALA A 62 -16.86 33.74 -19.18
CA ALA A 62 -16.72 35.15 -18.78
C ALA A 62 -17.61 35.82 -17.70
N GLY A 63 -16.93 36.43 -16.72
CA GLY A 63 -17.43 37.61 -15.99
C GLY A 63 -17.01 37.66 -14.51
N PRO A 64 -16.21 38.64 -14.05
CA PRO A 64 -15.54 38.61 -12.74
C PRO A 64 -16.42 39.19 -11.64
N SER A 65 -16.39 38.59 -10.44
CA SER A 65 -16.80 39.29 -9.22
C SER A 65 -15.97 38.82 -8.04
N ALA A 66 -15.26 39.78 -7.46
CA ALA A 66 -14.40 39.61 -6.31
C ALA A 66 -15.20 39.24 -5.07
N ILE A 67 -14.93 38.06 -4.50
CA ILE A 67 -15.01 37.86 -3.06
C ILE A 67 -13.71 37.19 -2.63
N LYS A 68 -12.93 37.95 -1.87
CA LYS A 68 -11.69 37.60 -1.22
C LYS A 68 -11.93 36.43 -0.24
N SER A 69 -11.81 35.20 -0.72
CA SER A 69 -11.78 34.01 0.13
C SER A 69 -10.33 33.69 0.50
N GLN A 70 -9.90 34.26 1.61
CA GLN A 70 -8.67 33.93 2.33
C GLN A 70 -8.81 32.54 3.00
N ALA A 71 -9.00 31.51 2.17
CA ALA A 71 -9.13 30.10 2.58
C ALA A 71 -8.36 29.14 1.65
N GLY A 72 -7.80 29.63 0.53
CA GLY A 72 -7.04 28.82 -0.42
C GLY A 72 -5.64 28.43 0.06
N GLU A 73 -5.03 29.22 0.95
CA GLU A 73 -3.61 29.08 1.27
C GLU A 73 -3.33 27.94 2.28
N VAL A 74 -4.20 27.78 3.28
CA VAL A 74 -4.03 26.75 4.33
C VAL A 74 -4.33 25.34 3.79
N HIS A 75 -5.34 25.20 2.92
CA HIS A 75 -5.69 23.91 2.32
C HIS A 75 -4.67 23.48 1.25
N ALA A 76 -4.16 24.41 0.45
CA ALA A 76 -3.08 24.15 -0.50
C ALA A 76 -1.75 23.80 0.20
N GLN A 77 -1.40 24.50 1.30
CA GLN A 77 -0.21 24.16 2.09
C GLN A 77 -0.33 22.80 2.79
N SER A 78 -1.50 22.46 3.34
CA SER A 78 -1.73 21.15 3.96
C SER A 78 -1.66 20.01 2.95
N SER A 79 -2.27 20.19 1.76
CA SER A 79 -2.22 19.21 0.66
C SER A 79 -0.79 19.04 0.12
N TYR A 80 -0.04 20.15 -0.03
CA TYR A 80 1.36 20.12 -0.44
C TYR A 80 2.27 19.47 0.61
N ALA A 81 2.06 19.75 1.89
CA ALA A 81 2.83 19.13 2.97
C ALA A 81 2.56 17.62 3.08
N GLN A 82 1.29 17.20 2.92
CA GLN A 82 0.90 15.80 2.90
C GLN A 82 1.44 15.05 1.67
N SER A 83 1.34 15.63 0.47
CA SER A 83 1.89 15.01 -0.74
C SER A 83 3.41 14.90 -0.68
N LYS A 84 4.09 15.90 -0.10
CA LYS A 84 5.53 15.87 0.15
C LYS A 84 5.92 14.80 1.17
N LEU A 85 5.19 14.66 2.27
CA LEU A 85 5.42 13.58 3.24
C LEU A 85 5.19 12.20 2.61
N ARG A 86 4.11 12.03 1.85
CA ARG A 86 3.79 10.80 1.10
C ARG A 86 4.92 10.43 0.13
N GLY A 87 5.40 11.40 -0.65
CA GLY A 87 6.54 11.23 -1.57
C GLY A 87 7.85 10.88 -0.86
N ASN A 88 8.12 11.49 0.29
CA ASN A 88 9.32 11.20 1.11
C ASN A 88 9.28 9.79 1.69
N VAL A 89 8.14 9.39 2.29
CA VAL A 89 7.96 8.03 2.83
C VAL A 89 8.08 7.01 1.72
N PHE A 90 7.45 7.25 0.58
CA PHE A 90 7.53 6.36 -0.57
C PHE A 90 8.97 6.21 -1.08
N SER A 91 9.70 7.32 -1.20
CA SER A 91 11.10 7.31 -1.65
C SER A 91 12.02 6.54 -0.67
N GLU A 92 11.79 6.67 0.63
CA GLU A 92 12.54 5.91 1.64
C GLU A 92 12.21 4.41 1.59
N LEU A 93 10.94 4.06 1.39
CA LEU A 93 10.52 2.66 1.18
C LEU A 93 11.15 2.09 -0.10
N MET A 94 11.17 2.84 -1.20
CA MET A 94 11.84 2.44 -2.44
C MET A 94 13.35 2.23 -2.26
N ARG A 95 13.99 3.05 -1.43
CA ARG A 95 15.42 2.91 -1.08
C ARG A 95 15.70 1.59 -0.34
N SER A 96 14.72 1.09 0.42
CA SER A 96 14.84 -0.19 1.14
C SER A 96 14.80 -1.43 0.22
N ILE A 97 14.26 -1.32 -0.99
CA ILE A 97 14.23 -2.41 -1.97
C ILE A 97 15.63 -2.54 -2.59
N PRO A 98 16.34 -3.67 -2.51
CA PRO A 98 17.68 -3.83 -3.08
C PRO A 98 17.74 -3.53 -4.59
N ILE A 99 18.86 -2.98 -5.07
CA ILE A 99 19.09 -2.83 -6.52
C ILE A 99 19.19 -4.21 -7.13
N LEU A 100 18.40 -4.45 -8.17
CA LEU A 100 18.42 -5.69 -8.92
C LEU A 100 19.23 -5.50 -10.21
N THR A 101 20.47 -5.99 -10.18
CA THR A 101 21.39 -5.98 -11.32
C THR A 101 21.43 -7.30 -12.09
N ASP A 102 20.89 -8.36 -11.46
CA ASP A 102 20.93 -9.73 -11.92
C ASP A 102 19.51 -10.19 -12.30
N THR A 103 19.42 -11.08 -13.28
CA THR A 103 18.19 -11.65 -13.81
C THR A 103 17.88 -13.05 -13.26
N GLU A 104 18.61 -13.52 -12.23
CA GLU A 104 18.30 -14.77 -11.53
C GLU A 104 16.83 -14.80 -11.01
N PRO A 105 16.04 -15.85 -11.34
CA PRO A 105 14.60 -15.89 -11.06
C PRO A 105 14.24 -15.66 -9.58
N GLU A 106 14.99 -16.23 -8.64
CA GLU A 106 14.73 -16.05 -7.20
C GLU A 106 14.96 -14.61 -6.73
N ARG A 107 15.92 -13.90 -7.34
CA ARG A 107 16.18 -12.49 -7.04
C ARG A 107 15.10 -11.59 -7.65
N VAL A 108 14.72 -11.87 -8.91
CA VAL A 108 13.60 -11.19 -9.59
C VAL A 108 12.31 -11.38 -8.80
N PHE A 109 12.00 -12.61 -8.36
CA PHE A 109 10.82 -12.92 -7.56
C PHE A 109 10.80 -12.15 -6.24
N ARG A 110 11.89 -12.20 -5.46
CA ARG A 110 11.98 -11.47 -4.18
C ARG A 110 11.86 -9.96 -4.38
N PHE A 111 12.46 -9.43 -5.44
CA PHE A 111 12.32 -8.03 -5.82
C PHE A 111 10.86 -7.69 -6.11
N LEU A 112 10.18 -8.45 -6.98
CA LEU A 112 8.77 -8.22 -7.30
C LEU A 112 7.86 -8.26 -6.07
N VAL A 113 8.07 -9.20 -5.16
CA VAL A 113 7.28 -9.27 -3.92
C VAL A 113 7.50 -8.04 -3.05
N ARG A 114 8.76 -7.60 -2.87
CA ARG A 114 9.07 -6.39 -2.07
C ARG A 114 8.51 -5.13 -2.72
N THR A 115 8.67 -5.01 -4.03
CA THR A 115 8.14 -3.92 -4.83
C THR A 115 6.61 -3.87 -4.75
N LYS A 116 5.93 -5.01 -4.85
CA LYS A 116 4.48 -5.10 -4.70
C LYS A 116 4.01 -4.66 -3.32
N GLN A 117 4.73 -5.03 -2.25
CA GLN A 117 4.38 -4.57 -0.90
C GLN A 117 4.41 -3.04 -0.77
N VAL A 118 5.36 -2.39 -1.43
CA VAL A 118 5.46 -0.92 -1.44
C VAL A 118 4.39 -0.30 -2.35
N TYR A 119 4.12 -0.91 -3.51
CA TYR A 119 3.04 -0.51 -4.42
C TYR A 119 1.65 -0.54 -3.78
N ASP A 120 1.34 -1.62 -3.04
CA ASP A 120 0.02 -1.84 -2.44
C ASP A 120 -0.35 -0.78 -1.38
N LEU A 121 0.63 0.01 -0.91
CA LEU A 121 0.39 1.17 -0.04
C LEU A 121 -0.28 2.34 -0.78
N LYS A 122 -0.32 2.30 -2.12
CA LYS A 122 -0.94 3.30 -2.99
C LYS A 122 -0.50 4.72 -2.62
N LEU A 123 0.81 4.92 -2.46
CA LEU A 123 1.41 6.20 -2.08
C LEU A 123 1.83 7.08 -3.27
N VAL A 124 1.86 6.54 -4.48
CA VAL A 124 2.21 7.30 -5.69
C VAL A 124 1.39 6.78 -6.87
N THR A 125 1.42 7.49 -7.98
CA THR A 125 0.88 7.02 -9.27
C THR A 125 1.77 5.95 -9.90
N ASP A 126 1.23 5.16 -10.82
CA ASP A 126 1.98 4.12 -11.53
C ASP A 126 3.20 4.70 -12.28
N GLY A 127 3.07 5.87 -12.89
CA GLY A 127 4.20 6.53 -13.56
C GLY A 127 5.34 6.90 -12.59
N GLU A 128 5.02 7.49 -11.45
CA GLU A 128 6.00 7.82 -10.41
C GLU A 128 6.64 6.55 -9.82
N PHE A 129 5.83 5.50 -9.63
CA PHE A 129 6.27 4.21 -9.15
C PHE A 129 7.30 3.57 -10.10
N LEU A 130 6.96 3.51 -11.39
CA LEU A 130 7.81 2.96 -12.44
C LEU A 130 9.11 3.77 -12.60
N ALA A 131 9.05 5.10 -12.56
CA ALA A 131 10.23 5.96 -12.64
C ALA A 131 11.24 5.66 -11.51
N LEU A 132 10.76 5.43 -10.28
CA LEU A 132 11.61 5.07 -9.16
C LEU A 132 12.14 3.63 -9.27
N LEU A 133 11.38 2.72 -9.87
CA LEU A 133 11.83 1.35 -10.13
C LEU A 133 12.95 1.26 -11.18
N VAL A 134 12.92 2.11 -12.19
CA VAL A 134 14.02 2.20 -13.17
C VAL A 134 15.35 2.43 -12.44
N ALA A 135 15.38 3.32 -11.45
CA ALA A 135 16.58 3.58 -10.65
C ALA A 135 17.00 2.43 -9.71
N ARG A 136 16.15 1.40 -9.52
CA ARG A 136 16.43 0.20 -8.71
C ARG A 136 16.74 -1.03 -9.56
N THR A 137 16.77 -0.92 -10.88
CA THR A 137 16.95 -2.05 -11.80
C THR A 137 18.02 -1.75 -12.82
N ALA A 138 18.59 -2.79 -13.42
CA ALA A 138 19.54 -2.66 -14.52
C ALA A 138 19.25 -3.69 -15.63
N GLY A 139 19.88 -3.48 -16.79
CA GLY A 139 19.85 -4.42 -17.91
C GLY A 139 18.44 -4.64 -18.47
N ARG A 140 18.10 -5.90 -18.76
CA ARG A 140 16.83 -6.25 -19.44
C ARG A 140 15.59 -5.84 -18.64
N LEU A 141 15.63 -5.98 -17.32
CA LEU A 141 14.52 -5.60 -16.45
C LEU A 141 14.27 -4.09 -16.49
N MET A 142 15.34 -3.29 -16.42
CA MET A 142 15.25 -1.83 -16.55
C MET A 142 14.65 -1.43 -17.90
N ASN A 143 15.00 -2.12 -18.98
CA ASN A 143 14.47 -1.83 -20.31
C ASN A 143 12.96 -2.09 -20.41
N ILE A 144 12.48 -3.20 -19.84
CA ILE A 144 11.04 -3.52 -19.78
C ILE A 144 10.29 -2.42 -19.02
N ILE A 145 10.75 -2.09 -17.80
CA ILE A 145 10.12 -1.06 -16.95
C ILE A 145 10.15 0.31 -17.64
N SER A 146 11.27 0.67 -18.27
CA SER A 146 11.41 1.94 -18.99
C SER A 146 10.49 2.03 -20.21
N GLY A 147 10.32 0.92 -20.94
CA GLY A 147 9.36 0.85 -22.06
C GLY A 147 7.93 1.09 -21.59
N HIS A 148 7.51 0.43 -20.51
CA HIS A 148 6.19 0.64 -19.92
C HIS A 148 5.98 2.04 -19.35
N LEU A 149 7.03 2.65 -18.78
CA LEU A 149 6.98 4.03 -18.31
C LEU A 149 6.68 5.00 -19.47
N GLN A 150 7.33 4.81 -20.63
CA GLN A 150 7.06 5.63 -21.82
C GLN A 150 5.64 5.44 -22.36
N LEU A 151 5.10 4.23 -22.23
CA LEU A 151 3.74 3.89 -22.64
C LEU A 151 2.69 4.22 -21.58
N SER A 152 3.07 4.76 -20.43
CA SER A 152 2.18 5.01 -19.28
C SER A 152 1.36 3.76 -18.90
N SER A 153 1.98 2.57 -18.95
CA SER A 153 1.32 1.31 -18.63
C SER A 153 1.10 1.15 -17.13
N ASP A 154 0.04 0.43 -16.78
CA ASP A 154 -0.25 0.05 -15.40
C ASP A 154 0.80 -0.94 -14.85
N TRP A 155 1.06 -0.88 -13.55
CA TRP A 155 1.97 -1.79 -12.86
C TRP A 155 1.62 -3.27 -13.07
N ALA A 156 0.33 -3.59 -13.24
CA ALA A 156 -0.14 -4.95 -13.50
C ALA A 156 0.39 -5.52 -14.83
N LEU A 157 0.45 -4.70 -15.88
CA LEU A 157 1.00 -5.09 -17.18
C LEU A 157 2.51 -5.31 -17.07
N VAL A 158 3.20 -4.39 -16.39
CA VAL A 158 4.64 -4.53 -16.13
C VAL A 158 4.95 -5.82 -15.38
N CYS A 159 4.17 -6.14 -14.34
CA CYS A 159 4.30 -7.41 -13.61
C CYS A 159 4.11 -8.63 -14.52
N SER A 160 3.10 -8.61 -15.39
CA SER A 160 2.83 -9.71 -16.32
C SER A 160 4.03 -9.96 -17.24
N ASP A 161 4.58 -8.90 -17.81
CA ASP A 161 5.70 -9.01 -18.76
C ASP A 161 6.99 -9.47 -18.05
N ILE A 162 7.27 -8.96 -16.85
CA ILE A 162 8.41 -9.45 -16.05
C ILE A 162 8.22 -10.93 -15.66
N LEU A 163 7.02 -11.32 -15.23
CA LEU A 163 6.75 -12.70 -14.85
C LEU A 163 6.90 -13.66 -16.04
N SER A 164 6.36 -13.30 -17.20
CA SER A 164 6.47 -14.14 -18.39
C SER A 164 7.91 -14.28 -18.89
N GLU A 165 8.71 -13.22 -18.78
CA GLU A 165 10.11 -13.20 -19.24
C GLU A 165 11.05 -13.94 -18.28
N PHE A 166 10.96 -13.69 -16.97
CA PHE A 166 11.97 -14.16 -16.00
C PHE A 166 11.47 -15.29 -15.10
N LEU A 167 10.16 -15.51 -15.02
CA LEU A 167 9.55 -16.47 -14.10
C LEU A 167 8.53 -17.37 -14.82
N PRO A 168 8.98 -18.25 -15.73
CA PRO A 168 8.13 -19.26 -16.35
C PRO A 168 7.29 -20.01 -15.30
N PRO A 169 6.05 -20.43 -15.61
CA PRO A 169 5.11 -20.99 -14.63
C PRO A 169 5.70 -22.11 -13.73
N ARG A 170 6.55 -22.97 -14.30
CA ARG A 170 7.19 -24.07 -13.57
C ARG A 170 8.17 -23.61 -12.48
N ILE A 171 8.81 -22.45 -12.68
CA ILE A 171 9.78 -21.87 -11.75
C ILE A 171 9.05 -21.03 -10.70
N SER A 172 8.00 -20.30 -11.10
CA SER A 172 7.25 -19.42 -10.20
C SER A 172 6.50 -20.20 -9.12
N GLU A 173 5.91 -21.35 -9.44
CA GLU A 173 5.24 -22.21 -8.46
C GLU A 173 6.21 -22.70 -7.37
N GLY A 174 7.39 -23.19 -7.76
CA GLY A 174 8.41 -23.66 -6.82
C GLY A 174 8.94 -22.55 -5.90
N LEU A 175 9.19 -21.35 -6.46
CA LEU A 175 9.62 -20.19 -5.69
C LEU A 175 8.52 -19.68 -4.76
N LEU A 176 7.27 -19.68 -5.20
CA LEU A 176 6.13 -19.28 -4.37
C LEU A 176 5.94 -20.25 -3.20
N SER A 177 5.98 -21.56 -3.45
CA SER A 177 5.91 -22.58 -2.40
C SER A 177 7.05 -22.40 -1.39
N LYS A 178 8.30 -22.27 -1.85
CA LYS A 178 9.45 -22.03 -0.97
C LYS A 178 9.28 -20.76 -0.13
N TYR A 179 8.89 -19.66 -0.77
CA TYR A 179 8.70 -18.38 -0.10
C TYR A 179 7.59 -18.40 0.96
N ILE A 180 6.48 -19.05 0.65
CA ILE A 180 5.37 -19.23 1.59
C ILE A 180 5.85 -20.07 2.78
N LEU A 181 6.50 -21.21 2.53
CA LEU A 181 7.03 -22.07 3.57
C LEU A 181 8.04 -21.34 4.46
N ASP A 182 8.99 -20.59 3.90
CA ASP A 182 9.98 -19.82 4.66
C ASP A 182 9.30 -18.76 5.56
N ARG A 183 8.22 -18.13 5.11
CA ARG A 183 7.45 -17.18 5.93
C ARG A 183 6.68 -17.85 7.06
N PHE A 184 6.17 -19.06 6.85
CA PHE A 184 5.46 -19.82 7.88
C PHE A 184 6.42 -20.51 8.86
N GLN A 185 7.66 -20.80 8.45
CA GLN A 185 8.73 -21.31 9.30
C GLN A 185 9.40 -20.22 10.15
N GLY A 186 8.79 -19.05 10.26
CA GLY A 186 9.30 -17.89 10.99
C GLY A 186 9.93 -18.26 12.32
N HIS A 187 11.24 -17.98 12.43
CA HIS A 187 12.04 -18.01 13.64
C HIS A 187 11.78 -19.21 14.56
N ARG A 188 12.11 -20.43 14.13
CA ARG A 188 12.70 -21.35 15.12
C ARG A 188 14.04 -20.73 15.46
N GLU A 189 14.08 -19.97 16.55
CA GLU A 189 15.33 -19.71 17.26
C GLU A 189 16.14 -21.01 17.26
N ASP A 190 17.43 -20.90 17.02
CA ASP A 190 18.42 -21.95 17.23
C ASP A 190 18.43 -22.35 18.71
N GLY A 191 17.36 -22.97 19.19
CA GLY A 191 17.39 -23.81 20.36
C GLY A 191 18.12 -25.08 19.95
N PRO A 192 19.12 -25.55 20.73
CA PRO A 192 19.80 -26.78 20.41
C PRO A 192 18.73 -27.85 20.28
N ILE A 193 18.77 -28.56 19.17
CA ILE A 193 17.91 -29.71 18.95
C ILE A 193 18.34 -30.76 19.97
N CYS A 194 17.75 -30.71 21.17
CA CYS A 194 17.67 -31.85 22.05
C CYS A 194 16.70 -32.83 21.38
N TYR A 195 17.20 -33.59 20.41
CA TYR A 195 16.71 -34.95 20.22
C TYR A 195 17.11 -35.70 21.48
N VAL A 196 16.24 -35.62 22.49
CA VAL A 196 16.17 -36.65 23.53
C VAL A 196 15.92 -37.94 22.77
N CYS A 197 16.99 -38.72 22.66
CA CYS A 197 16.98 -40.09 22.20
C CYS A 197 16.15 -40.89 23.22
N SER A 198 14.83 -40.93 23.04
CA SER A 198 13.89 -41.71 23.84
C SER A 198 13.73 -43.11 23.26
N GLU A 199 14.85 -43.77 22.96
CA GLU A 199 14.91 -45.21 22.68
C GLU A 199 15.96 -45.83 23.59
N CYS A 200 15.64 -45.88 24.88
CA CYS A 200 16.25 -46.78 25.84
C CYS A 200 15.30 -47.02 27.03
N ARG A 201 14.91 -48.29 27.20
CA ARG A 201 14.17 -48.97 28.29
C ARG A 201 12.64 -49.04 28.13
N GLY A 202 12.01 -50.22 28.05
CA GLY A 202 12.57 -51.57 28.03
C GLY A 202 11.53 -52.69 28.23
N TYR A 203 12.01 -53.91 27.94
CA TYR A 203 11.68 -55.23 28.51
C TYR A 203 10.29 -55.85 28.23
N PRO A 204 10.17 -57.20 28.23
CA PRO A 204 11.09 -58.21 28.76
C PRO A 204 12.08 -58.86 27.78
#